data_AF-A0A699YKD2-F1
#
_entry.id   AF-A0A699YKD2-F1
#
_cell.length_a   1.000
_cell.length_b   1.000
_cell.length_c   1.000
_cell.angle_alpha   90.00
_cell.angle_beta   90.00
_cell.angle_gamma   90.00
#
_symmetry.space_group_name_H-M   'P 1'
#
loop_
_entity.id
_entity.type
_entity.pdbx_description
1 polymer ?
#
loop_
_entity_poly.entity_id
_entity_poly.type
_entity_poly.pdbx_seq_one_letter_code
_entity_poly.pdbx_strand_id
1 'polypeptide(L)'
;VIGGIVEVYVLAGPSPEAVLQQYHQVVGRPALPPRWALGFHQCSADIDYMSSYRDFTFSDSFPAAEMRQWVDSLHATQQHWVPILDPGIPLLAGYEAYERGLREGLFVRDRSGQALLGEVWPGPVHWPDFLHPNTSAYWQDLLQHMHDQVPFDGLWIDMNEASNFCPGDVCHLPSGYHPATGIPSKASAPGFDTGKVEARLARKKFSARRTASLARSSWTVGKLLGLSRRRGRGRESVSALANCAIVCTQPSPDDLLSHPPYAINNQHAHLPLGWNTLAPSALHWGGVTEYDAHNLYGLSEAKV
;
A
#
# COMPACT_ATOMS: atom_id res chain seq x y z
N VAL A 1 -1.59 -0.96 25.40
CA VAL A 1 -1.54 -2.43 25.37
C VAL A 1 -2.98 -2.91 25.31
N ILE A 2 -3.42 -3.54 24.23
CA ILE A 2 -4.76 -4.12 24.09
C ILE A 2 -4.57 -5.56 23.60
N GLY A 3 -4.00 -6.40 24.46
CA GLY A 3 -3.53 -7.76 24.13
C GLY A 3 -2.05 -7.99 24.47
N GLY A 4 -1.63 -9.25 24.53
CA GLY A 4 -0.24 -9.67 24.75
C GLY A 4 0.25 -9.73 26.21
N ILE A 5 1.58 -9.70 26.38
CA ILE A 5 2.28 -9.69 27.68
C ILE A 5 2.97 -8.35 27.91
N VAL A 6 3.33 -8.08 29.17
CA VAL A 6 4.19 -6.94 29.51
C VAL A 6 5.64 -7.40 29.47
N GLU A 7 6.36 -6.98 28.44
CA GLU A 7 7.79 -7.21 28.31
C GLU A 7 8.51 -5.85 28.29
N VAL A 8 9.43 -5.63 29.22
CA VAL A 8 10.06 -4.32 29.42
C VAL A 8 11.58 -4.47 29.38
N TYR A 9 12.21 -3.69 28.51
CA TYR A 9 13.66 -3.59 28.36
C TYR A 9 14.13 -2.23 28.91
N VAL A 10 15.11 -2.24 29.80
CA VAL A 10 15.72 -1.02 30.36
C VAL A 10 17.14 -0.88 29.82
N LEU A 11 17.39 0.21 29.09
CA LEU A 11 18.67 0.49 28.43
C LEU A 11 19.34 1.67 29.15
N ALA A 12 20.43 1.40 29.87
CA ALA A 12 21.05 2.34 30.81
C ALA A 12 22.45 2.81 30.36
N GLY A 13 22.66 2.97 29.06
CA GLY A 13 23.90 3.52 28.51
C GLY A 13 24.24 4.91 29.10
N PRO A 14 25.53 5.24 29.31
CA PRO A 14 25.94 6.50 29.93
C PRO A 14 25.74 7.74 29.04
N SER A 15 25.36 7.56 27.77
CA SER A 15 25.05 8.62 26.80
C SER A 15 23.90 8.20 25.88
N PRO A 16 23.24 9.15 25.17
CA PRO A 16 22.22 8.82 24.18
C PRO A 16 22.69 7.82 23.11
N GLU A 17 23.92 7.93 22.63
CA GLU A 17 24.51 7.03 21.64
C GLU A 17 24.66 5.61 22.18
N ALA A 18 25.08 5.47 23.45
CA ALA A 18 25.22 4.17 24.09
C ALA A 18 23.84 3.50 24.29
N VAL A 19 22.80 4.26 24.61
CA VAL A 19 21.43 3.75 24.69
C VAL A 19 20.96 3.25 23.32
N LEU A 20 21.21 4.01 22.24
CA LEU A 20 20.87 3.56 20.88
C LEU A 20 21.63 2.30 20.47
N GLN A 21 22.91 2.17 20.85
CA GLN A 21 23.68 0.95 20.60
C GLN A 21 23.10 -0.26 21.33
N GLN A 22 22.65 -0.10 22.58
CA GLN A 22 21.99 -1.16 23.34
C GLN A 22 20.62 -1.51 22.73
N TYR A 23 19.84 -0.51 22.29
CA TYR A 23 18.56 -0.73 21.64
C TYR A 23 18.71 -1.59 20.38
N HIS A 24 19.70 -1.28 19.52
CA HIS A 24 19.99 -2.06 18.32
C HIS A 24 20.58 -3.45 18.57
N GLN A 25 21.00 -3.77 19.80
CA GLN A 25 21.30 -5.15 20.19
C GLN A 25 20.03 -5.97 20.43
N VAL A 26 18.92 -5.32 20.79
CA VAL A 26 17.62 -5.96 21.04
C VAL A 26 16.80 -6.07 19.75
N VAL A 27 16.60 -4.96 19.04
CA VAL A 27 15.67 -4.92 17.89
C VAL A 27 16.32 -5.18 16.53
N GLY A 28 17.64 -5.34 16.51
CA GLY A 28 18.43 -5.42 15.28
C GLY A 28 19.01 -4.08 14.84
N ARG A 29 20.01 -4.16 13.95
CA ARG A 29 20.72 -3.00 13.42
C ARG A 29 20.04 -2.49 12.15
N PRO A 30 20.12 -1.18 11.84
CA PRO A 30 19.65 -0.65 10.56
C PRO A 30 20.34 -1.37 9.40
N ALA A 31 19.57 -1.71 8.36
CA ALA A 31 20.13 -2.24 7.13
C ALA A 31 21.03 -1.19 6.46
N LEU A 32 22.14 -1.63 5.86
CA LEU A 32 23.03 -0.73 5.13
C LEU A 32 22.45 -0.50 3.72
N PRO A 33 22.02 0.72 3.36
CA PRO A 33 21.50 0.97 2.03
C PRO A 33 22.62 0.91 0.98
N PRO A 34 22.31 0.57 -0.28
CA PRO A 34 23.28 0.69 -1.36
C PRO A 34 23.66 2.17 -1.55
N ARG A 35 24.91 2.43 -1.97
CA ARG A 35 25.44 3.80 -2.05
C ARG A 35 24.58 4.75 -2.89
N TRP A 36 23.98 4.26 -3.97
CA TRP A 36 23.14 5.06 -4.87
C TRP A 36 21.89 5.60 -4.18
N ALA A 37 21.38 4.94 -3.14
CA ALA A 37 20.19 5.38 -2.41
C ALA A 37 20.44 6.68 -1.61
N LEU A 38 21.69 7.08 -1.42
CA LEU A 38 22.07 8.39 -0.83
C LEU A 38 22.02 9.55 -1.84
N GLY A 39 21.73 9.26 -3.11
CA GLY A 39 21.56 10.25 -4.17
C GLY A 39 20.24 11.02 -4.05
N PHE A 40 19.98 11.88 -5.03
CA PHE A 40 18.69 12.55 -5.18
C PHE A 40 17.66 11.62 -5.85
N HIS A 41 16.42 11.66 -5.37
CA HIS A 41 15.31 10.84 -5.87
C HIS A 41 14.20 11.71 -6.46
N GLN A 42 13.65 11.30 -7.60
CA GLN A 42 12.46 11.91 -8.21
C GLN A 42 11.40 10.82 -8.37
N CYS A 43 10.18 11.08 -7.89
CA CYS A 43 9.03 10.21 -8.10
C CYS A 43 8.06 10.83 -9.12
N SER A 44 7.55 10.01 -10.04
CA SER A 44 6.51 10.37 -11.02
C SER A 44 5.84 9.13 -11.63
N ALA A 45 6.45 7.95 -11.52
CA ALA A 45 5.87 6.66 -11.89
C ALA A 45 5.50 5.92 -10.60
N ASP A 46 4.38 6.34 -10.02
CA ASP A 46 3.72 5.70 -8.86
C ASP A 46 2.91 4.50 -9.39
N ILE A 47 1.73 4.21 -8.84
CA ILE A 47 0.82 3.16 -9.35
C ILE A 47 0.38 3.34 -10.81
N ASP A 48 0.69 4.48 -11.46
CA ASP A 48 0.34 4.79 -12.85
C ASP A 48 0.96 3.82 -13.87
N TYR A 49 2.10 3.20 -13.56
CA TYR A 49 2.74 2.25 -14.48
C TYR A 49 1.97 0.93 -14.59
N MET A 50 1.16 0.60 -13.57
CA MET A 50 0.45 -0.66 -13.47
C MET A 50 -0.79 -0.70 -14.38
N SER A 51 -1.08 -1.86 -14.97
CA SER A 51 -2.34 -2.06 -15.68
C SER A 51 -3.50 -2.05 -14.69
N SER A 52 -4.32 -1.01 -14.68
CA SER A 52 -5.46 -0.88 -13.77
C SER A 52 -5.09 -1.03 -12.28
N TYR A 53 -3.92 -0.51 -11.89
CA TYR A 53 -3.40 -0.56 -10.51
C TYR A 53 -3.14 -1.98 -9.96
N ARG A 54 -2.88 -2.94 -10.85
CA ARG A 54 -2.57 -4.32 -10.47
C ARG A 54 -1.06 -4.49 -10.37
N ASP A 55 -0.56 -4.97 -9.24
CA ASP A 55 0.86 -5.26 -9.06
C ASP A 55 1.41 -6.19 -10.14
N PHE A 56 2.73 -6.20 -10.32
CA PHE A 56 3.43 -7.08 -11.27
C PHE A 56 2.98 -6.94 -12.75
N THR A 57 2.29 -5.85 -13.10
CA THR A 57 1.85 -5.57 -14.46
C THR A 57 2.36 -4.22 -14.98
N PHE A 58 2.32 -4.07 -16.30
CA PHE A 58 2.66 -2.84 -17.02
C PHE A 58 1.46 -2.44 -17.86
N SER A 59 1.06 -1.16 -17.86
CA SER A 59 -0.09 -0.66 -18.63
C SER A 59 0.25 -0.37 -20.09
N ASP A 60 -0.78 -0.20 -20.92
CA ASP A 60 -0.61 0.22 -22.32
C ASP A 60 0.05 1.60 -22.44
N SER A 61 -0.10 2.45 -21.43
CA SER A 61 0.56 3.76 -21.32
C SER A 61 2.04 3.64 -20.90
N PHE A 62 2.43 2.51 -20.31
CA PHE A 62 3.79 2.19 -19.87
C PHE A 62 4.21 0.76 -20.31
N PRO A 63 4.27 0.46 -21.62
CA PRO A 63 4.51 -0.91 -22.08
C PRO A 63 5.85 -1.46 -21.57
N ALA A 64 5.87 -2.72 -21.12
CA ALA A 64 7.05 -3.34 -20.51
C ALA A 64 8.31 -3.24 -21.40
N ALA A 65 8.18 -3.41 -22.72
CA ALA A 65 9.30 -3.30 -23.65
C ALA A 65 9.90 -1.88 -23.71
N GLU A 66 9.07 -0.84 -23.64
CA GLU A 66 9.52 0.56 -23.61
C GLU A 66 10.08 0.92 -22.23
N MET A 67 9.44 0.46 -21.16
CA MET A 67 9.94 0.61 -19.79
C MET A 67 11.32 -0.02 -19.63
N ARG A 68 11.54 -1.23 -20.15
CA ARG A 68 12.86 -1.89 -20.16
C ARG A 68 13.89 -1.04 -20.89
N GLN A 69 13.60 -0.55 -22.10
CA GLN A 69 14.53 0.32 -22.84
C GLN A 69 14.85 1.61 -22.08
N TRP A 70 13.85 2.19 -21.40
CA TRP A 70 14.04 3.37 -20.57
C TRP A 70 14.92 3.07 -19.34
N VAL A 71 14.67 1.97 -18.62
CA VAL A 71 15.51 1.53 -17.50
C VAL A 71 16.93 1.24 -17.95
N ASP A 72 17.12 0.53 -19.08
CA ASP A 72 18.44 0.28 -19.66
C ASP A 72 19.19 1.61 -19.92
N SER A 73 18.46 2.65 -20.36
CA SER A 73 19.05 3.99 -20.54
C SER A 73 19.41 4.69 -19.23
N LEU A 74 18.66 4.46 -18.14
CA LEU A 74 19.01 4.94 -16.81
C LEU A 74 20.27 4.24 -16.29
N HIS A 75 20.33 2.92 -16.43
CA HIS A 75 21.48 2.13 -16.01
C HIS A 75 22.75 2.52 -16.78
N ALA A 76 22.64 2.84 -18.07
CA ALA A 76 23.74 3.36 -18.89
C ALA A 76 24.32 4.70 -18.37
N THR A 77 23.54 5.47 -17.61
CA THR A 77 23.97 6.73 -16.97
C THR A 77 24.11 6.64 -15.46
N GLN A 78 24.21 5.41 -14.91
CA GLN A 78 24.33 5.13 -13.46
C GLN A 78 23.17 5.69 -12.62
N GLN A 79 21.98 5.75 -13.21
CA GLN A 79 20.73 6.03 -12.51
C GLN A 79 20.01 4.72 -12.22
N HIS A 80 19.00 4.76 -11.35
CA HIS A 80 18.30 3.58 -10.85
C HIS A 80 16.79 3.79 -10.93
N TRP A 81 16.03 2.70 -10.98
CA TRP A 81 14.57 2.72 -10.95
C TRP A 81 14.03 1.89 -9.78
N VAL A 82 13.05 2.47 -9.08
CA VAL A 82 12.37 1.88 -7.92
C VAL A 82 10.87 1.99 -8.15
N PRO A 83 10.18 0.91 -8.53
CA PRO A 83 8.73 0.88 -8.61
C PRO A 83 8.08 0.78 -7.23
N ILE A 84 6.85 1.28 -7.11
CA ILE A 84 5.95 1.02 -5.99
C ILE A 84 5.25 -0.34 -6.13
N LEU A 85 4.89 -0.95 -5.00
CA LEU A 85 4.00 -2.11 -4.88
C LEU A 85 3.05 -1.91 -3.70
N ASP A 86 1.82 -2.39 -3.87
CA ASP A 86 0.83 -2.47 -2.80
C ASP A 86 0.59 -3.96 -2.44
N PRO A 87 0.15 -4.28 -1.22
CA PRO A 87 -0.09 -5.68 -0.84
C PRO A 87 -1.43 -6.23 -1.37
N GLY A 88 -2.36 -5.38 -1.77
CA GLY A 88 -3.72 -5.80 -2.13
C GLY A 88 -3.82 -6.46 -3.51
N ILE A 89 -3.98 -7.78 -3.55
CA ILE A 89 -4.08 -8.55 -4.79
C ILE A 89 -5.54 -8.62 -5.29
N PRO A 90 -5.84 -8.07 -6.49
CA PRO A 90 -7.21 -7.98 -7.00
C PRO A 90 -7.81 -9.32 -7.42
N LEU A 91 -9.12 -9.43 -7.22
CA LEU A 91 -9.92 -10.58 -7.64
C LEU A 91 -10.07 -10.60 -9.16
N LEU A 92 -9.18 -11.29 -9.87
CA LEU A 92 -9.15 -11.31 -11.33
C LEU A 92 -8.83 -12.72 -11.88
N ALA A 93 -9.75 -13.28 -12.66
CA ALA A 93 -9.53 -14.57 -13.33
C ALA A 93 -8.39 -14.48 -14.35
N GLY A 94 -7.54 -15.51 -14.41
CA GLY A 94 -6.34 -15.56 -15.25
C GLY A 94 -5.16 -14.72 -14.74
N TYR A 95 -5.28 -14.11 -13.55
CA TYR A 95 -4.20 -13.35 -12.94
C TYR A 95 -3.44 -14.21 -11.93
N GLU A 96 -2.20 -14.55 -12.26
CA GLU A 96 -1.43 -15.57 -11.50
C GLU A 96 -1.25 -15.22 -10.03
N ALA A 97 -1.02 -13.96 -9.67
CA ALA A 97 -0.92 -13.56 -8.26
C ALA A 97 -2.21 -13.91 -7.49
N TYR A 98 -3.36 -13.64 -8.08
CA TYR A 98 -4.65 -13.98 -7.47
C TYR A 98 -4.91 -15.49 -7.44
N GLU A 99 -4.77 -16.16 -8.59
CA GLU A 99 -5.11 -17.58 -8.69
C GLU A 99 -4.17 -18.46 -7.87
N ARG A 100 -2.87 -18.17 -7.87
CA ARG A 100 -1.89 -18.90 -7.05
C ARG A 100 -2.12 -18.65 -5.57
N GLY A 101 -2.32 -17.40 -5.16
CA GLY A 101 -2.62 -17.06 -3.77
C GLY A 101 -3.85 -17.80 -3.23
N LEU A 102 -4.90 -17.95 -4.04
CA LEU A 102 -6.07 -18.76 -3.69
C LEU A 102 -5.77 -20.26 -3.65
N ARG A 103 -5.13 -20.82 -4.70
CA ARG A 103 -4.81 -22.26 -4.79
C ARG A 103 -3.95 -22.73 -3.63
N GLU A 104 -2.99 -21.91 -3.22
CA GLU A 104 -2.02 -22.22 -2.16
C GLU A 104 -2.48 -21.75 -0.77
N GLY A 105 -3.60 -21.03 -0.68
CA GLY A 105 -4.18 -20.57 0.59
C GLY A 105 -3.32 -19.52 1.29
N LEU A 106 -2.70 -18.61 0.53
CA LEU A 106 -1.69 -17.66 1.00
C LEU A 106 -2.25 -16.30 1.43
N PHE A 107 -3.57 -16.09 1.34
CA PHE A 107 -4.20 -14.85 1.78
C PHE A 107 -4.58 -14.91 3.27
N VAL A 108 -4.60 -13.75 3.93
CA VAL A 108 -5.24 -13.57 5.24
C VAL A 108 -6.70 -14.01 5.13
N ARG A 109 -7.22 -14.70 6.14
CA ARG A 109 -8.55 -15.31 6.10
C ARG A 109 -9.52 -14.64 7.06
N ASP A 110 -10.79 -14.61 6.70
CA ASP A 110 -11.85 -14.27 7.64
C ASP A 110 -12.16 -15.43 8.61
N ARG A 111 -13.09 -15.21 9.55
CA ARG A 111 -13.52 -16.24 10.52
C ARG A 111 -14.16 -17.47 9.88
N SER A 112 -14.65 -17.37 8.65
CA SER A 112 -15.22 -18.50 7.90
C SER A 112 -14.14 -19.34 7.21
N GLY A 113 -12.89 -18.87 7.22
CA GLY A 113 -11.75 -19.50 6.57
C GLY A 113 -11.58 -19.13 5.10
N GLN A 114 -12.37 -18.18 4.59
CA GLN A 114 -12.24 -17.67 3.23
C GLN A 114 -11.21 -16.55 3.19
N ALA A 115 -10.60 -16.30 2.02
CA ALA A 115 -9.70 -15.16 1.83
C ALA A 115 -10.43 -13.85 2.17
N LEU A 116 -9.83 -13.03 3.05
CA LEU A 116 -10.41 -11.80 3.55
C LEU A 116 -10.59 -10.81 2.38
N LEU A 117 -11.81 -10.35 2.19
CA LEU A 117 -12.15 -9.39 1.15
C LEU A 117 -12.05 -7.96 1.68
N GLY A 118 -11.42 -7.08 0.90
CA GLY A 118 -11.53 -5.64 1.10
C GLY A 118 -11.27 -4.89 -0.20
N GLU A 119 -10.92 -3.61 -0.12
CA GLU A 119 -10.81 -2.76 -1.32
C GLU A 119 -9.66 -1.76 -1.23
N VAL A 120 -8.86 -1.69 -2.29
CA VAL A 120 -7.80 -0.67 -2.48
C VAL A 120 -7.80 -0.17 -3.93
N TRP A 121 -6.65 0.25 -4.48
CA TRP A 121 -6.56 0.89 -5.79
C TRP A 121 -7.19 0.13 -6.96
N PRO A 122 -6.98 -1.20 -7.14
CA PRO A 122 -7.56 -1.96 -8.24
C PRO A 122 -9.01 -2.38 -7.99
N GLY A 123 -9.62 -1.97 -6.86
CA GLY A 123 -10.96 -2.40 -6.44
C GLY A 123 -10.87 -3.53 -5.42
N PRO A 124 -11.77 -4.54 -5.48
CA PRO A 124 -11.78 -5.63 -4.51
C PRO A 124 -10.47 -6.44 -4.52
N VAL A 125 -9.91 -6.69 -3.34
CA VAL A 125 -8.62 -7.37 -3.14
C VAL A 125 -8.64 -8.41 -2.00
N HIS A 126 -7.62 -9.26 -2.00
CA HIS A 126 -7.16 -10.03 -0.84
C HIS A 126 -5.74 -9.62 -0.46
N TRP A 127 -5.39 -9.76 0.82
CA TRP A 127 -4.05 -9.47 1.34
C TRP A 127 -3.25 -10.75 1.53
N PRO A 128 -2.04 -10.88 0.95
CA PRO A 128 -1.12 -11.96 1.27
C PRO A 128 -0.83 -12.00 2.77
N ASP A 129 -0.78 -13.20 3.32
CA ASP A 129 -0.39 -13.42 4.70
C ASP A 129 1.12 -13.64 4.77
N PHE A 130 1.87 -12.57 5.06
CA PHE A 130 3.32 -12.61 5.17
C PHE A 130 3.83 -13.36 6.42
N LEU A 131 2.95 -13.84 7.31
CA LEU A 131 3.30 -14.77 8.38
C LEU A 131 3.27 -16.23 7.91
N HIS A 132 2.68 -16.51 6.75
CA HIS A 132 2.66 -17.85 6.17
C HIS A 132 4.03 -18.20 5.57
N PRO A 133 4.60 -19.39 5.89
CA PRO A 133 5.97 -19.75 5.51
C PRO A 133 6.22 -19.81 4.00
N ASN A 134 5.18 -20.05 3.21
CA ASN A 134 5.29 -20.10 1.74
C ASN A 134 5.05 -18.75 1.06
N THR A 135 4.55 -17.73 1.75
CA THR A 135 4.25 -16.42 1.13
C THR A 135 5.52 -15.76 0.62
N SER A 136 6.66 -15.98 1.29
CA SER A 136 7.92 -15.41 0.83
C SER A 136 8.33 -15.90 -0.55
N ALA A 137 8.26 -17.22 -0.78
CA ALA A 137 8.58 -17.79 -2.09
C ALA A 137 7.57 -17.33 -3.16
N TYR A 138 6.28 -17.30 -2.81
CA TYR A 138 5.23 -16.81 -3.70
C TYR A 138 5.47 -15.36 -4.15
N TRP A 139 5.77 -14.45 -3.21
CA TRP A 139 5.99 -13.04 -3.51
C TRP A 139 7.28 -12.82 -4.30
N GLN A 140 8.37 -13.49 -3.91
CA GLN A 140 9.65 -13.42 -4.60
C GLN A 140 9.56 -13.94 -6.04
N ASP A 141 8.79 -15.01 -6.28
CA ASP A 141 8.56 -15.50 -7.64
C ASP A 141 7.84 -14.45 -8.49
N LEU A 142 6.79 -13.79 -7.98
CA LEU A 142 6.07 -12.73 -8.70
C LEU A 142 6.96 -11.52 -8.98
N LEU A 143 7.76 -11.10 -8.00
CA LEU A 143 8.77 -10.06 -8.14
C LEU A 143 9.81 -10.41 -9.20
N GLN A 144 10.29 -11.66 -9.21
CA GLN A 144 11.26 -12.11 -10.20
C GLN A 144 10.66 -12.07 -11.62
N HIS A 145 9.42 -12.51 -11.80
CA HIS A 145 8.74 -12.43 -13.10
C HIS A 145 8.54 -10.98 -13.57
N MET A 146 8.26 -10.05 -12.66
CA MET A 146 8.22 -8.61 -12.97
C MET A 146 9.61 -8.08 -13.34
N HIS A 147 10.63 -8.42 -12.56
CA HIS A 147 12.02 -8.01 -12.77
C HIS A 147 12.59 -8.53 -14.10
N ASP A 148 12.23 -9.75 -14.50
CA ASP A 148 12.62 -10.34 -15.77
C ASP A 148 12.04 -9.58 -16.97
N GLN A 149 10.87 -8.96 -16.80
CA GLN A 149 10.28 -8.08 -17.82
C GLN A 149 10.95 -6.71 -17.83
N VAL A 150 11.06 -6.05 -16.68
CA VAL A 150 11.70 -4.74 -16.52
C VAL A 150 12.54 -4.75 -15.24
N PRO A 151 13.89 -4.68 -15.33
CA PRO A 151 14.75 -4.70 -14.15
C PRO A 151 14.48 -3.51 -13.22
N PHE A 152 14.60 -3.69 -11.91
CA PHE A 152 14.49 -2.62 -10.92
C PHE A 152 15.57 -2.75 -9.84
N ASP A 153 15.93 -1.65 -9.20
CA ASP A 153 17.07 -1.56 -8.28
C ASP A 153 16.67 -1.59 -6.80
N GLY A 154 15.37 -1.43 -6.53
CA GLY A 154 14.76 -1.49 -5.21
C GLY A 154 13.24 -1.46 -5.34
N LEU A 155 12.53 -1.57 -4.22
CA LEU A 155 11.07 -1.53 -4.18
C LEU A 155 10.62 -0.50 -3.15
N TRP A 156 9.53 0.19 -3.47
CA TRP A 156 8.75 0.98 -2.51
C TRP A 156 7.48 0.19 -2.18
N ILE A 157 7.40 -0.38 -0.99
CA ILE A 157 6.18 -1.01 -0.48
C ILE A 157 5.33 0.06 0.22
N ASP A 158 4.06 0.19 -0.18
CA ASP A 158 3.13 1.18 0.35
C ASP A 158 1.80 0.52 0.74
N MET A 159 0.92 1.29 1.40
CA MET A 159 -0.44 0.87 1.77
C MET A 159 -0.49 -0.37 2.67
N ASN A 160 0.61 -0.63 3.39
CA ASN A 160 0.88 -1.88 4.10
C ASN A 160 0.74 -1.79 5.63
N GLU A 161 -0.15 -0.93 6.10
CA GLU A 161 -0.66 -1.01 7.46
C GLU A 161 -1.32 -2.36 7.83
N ALA A 162 -2.15 -3.04 7.02
CA ALA A 162 -2.56 -2.82 5.63
C ALA A 162 -3.84 -1.97 5.44
N SER A 163 -3.75 -1.00 4.54
CA SER A 163 -4.82 -0.05 4.26
C SER A 163 -6.02 -0.73 3.60
N ASN A 164 -7.23 -0.33 3.99
CA ASN A 164 -8.48 -0.76 3.37
C ASN A 164 -9.40 0.44 3.20
N PHE A 165 -9.91 0.67 1.99
CA PHE A 165 -10.80 1.81 1.71
C PHE A 165 -12.20 1.61 2.30
N CYS A 166 -12.53 0.38 2.67
CA CYS A 166 -13.86 0.01 3.14
C CYS A 166 -13.85 -0.34 4.62
N PRO A 167 -14.43 0.52 5.48
CA PRO A 167 -14.55 0.19 6.90
C PRO A 167 -15.58 -0.91 7.11
N GLY A 168 -15.24 -1.88 7.96
CA GLY A 168 -16.10 -3.00 8.33
C GLY A 168 -15.32 -4.31 8.38
N ASP A 169 -15.91 -5.30 9.02
CA ASP A 169 -15.20 -6.56 9.34
C ASP A 169 -15.58 -7.70 8.40
N VAL A 170 -16.82 -7.69 7.90
CA VAL A 170 -17.33 -8.71 7.00
C VAL A 170 -17.75 -8.02 5.71
N CYS A 171 -16.97 -8.27 4.66
CA CYS A 171 -17.20 -7.68 3.35
C CYS A 171 -17.64 -8.74 2.34
N HIS A 172 -18.55 -8.35 1.46
CA HIS A 172 -19.03 -9.19 0.37
C HIS A 172 -19.07 -8.41 -0.94
N LEU A 173 -18.86 -9.12 -2.03
CA LEU A 173 -19.10 -8.58 -3.37
C LEU A 173 -20.60 -8.33 -3.55
N PRO A 174 -21.00 -7.22 -4.19
CA PRO A 174 -22.40 -6.98 -4.50
C PRO A 174 -22.94 -8.02 -5.50
N SER A 175 -24.24 -8.30 -5.44
CA SER A 175 -24.92 -9.22 -6.36
C SER A 175 -24.65 -8.83 -7.82
N GLY A 176 -24.07 -9.74 -8.60
CA GLY A 176 -23.75 -9.53 -10.02
C GLY A 176 -22.32 -9.05 -10.31
N TYR A 177 -21.47 -8.88 -9.29
CA TYR A 177 -20.03 -8.68 -9.50
C TYR A 177 -19.41 -9.94 -10.13
N HIS A 178 -18.70 -9.80 -11.24
CA HIS A 178 -18.02 -10.90 -11.91
C HIS A 178 -16.50 -10.62 -11.99
N PRO A 179 -15.64 -11.42 -11.34
CA PRO A 179 -14.18 -11.22 -11.33
C PRO A 179 -13.56 -11.15 -12.73
N ALA A 180 -14.19 -11.77 -13.73
CA ALA A 180 -13.69 -11.82 -15.10
C ALA A 180 -13.84 -10.51 -15.91
N THR A 181 -14.68 -9.56 -15.48
CA THR A 181 -14.84 -8.29 -16.23
C THR A 181 -14.01 -7.15 -15.65
N GLY A 182 -13.46 -7.30 -14.43
CA GLY A 182 -12.45 -6.40 -13.86
C GLY A 182 -12.79 -4.91 -13.94
N ILE A 183 -14.08 -4.54 -13.98
CA ILE A 183 -14.48 -3.15 -14.15
C ILE A 183 -14.36 -2.48 -12.79
N PRO A 184 -13.43 -1.53 -12.60
CA PRO A 184 -13.43 -0.72 -11.40
C PRO A 184 -14.65 0.17 -11.47
N SER A 185 -15.59 0.03 -10.54
CA SER A 185 -16.52 1.12 -10.28
C SER A 185 -15.75 2.25 -9.60
N LYS A 186 -14.97 3.02 -10.36
CA LYS A 186 -14.48 4.33 -9.94
C LYS A 186 -15.24 5.42 -10.69
N ALA A 187 -16.50 5.59 -10.33
CA ALA A 187 -16.96 6.94 -10.10
C ALA A 187 -16.44 7.33 -8.71
N SER A 188 -15.49 8.26 -8.66
CA SER A 188 -15.02 8.96 -7.45
C SER A 188 -14.19 8.17 -6.43
N ALA A 189 -12.93 7.87 -6.77
CA ALA A 189 -11.87 8.17 -5.81
C ALA A 189 -11.77 9.72 -5.74
N PRO A 190 -12.03 10.38 -4.60
CA PRO A 190 -11.93 11.82 -4.53
C PRO A 190 -10.44 12.21 -4.57
N GLY A 191 -9.94 12.56 -5.75
CA GLY A 191 -8.63 13.20 -5.90
C GLY A 191 -7.76 12.73 -7.07
N PHE A 192 -8.05 11.60 -7.72
CA PHE A 192 -7.21 11.10 -8.81
C PHE A 192 -8.00 11.00 -10.12
N ASP A 193 -7.91 12.07 -10.91
CA ASP A 193 -8.43 12.16 -12.28
C ASP A 193 -7.38 11.60 -13.25
N THR A 194 -7.42 10.29 -13.49
CA THR A 194 -6.54 9.63 -14.49
C THR A 194 -6.69 10.23 -15.88
N GLY A 195 -7.89 10.73 -16.22
CA GLY A 195 -8.16 11.42 -17.47
C GLY A 195 -7.32 12.69 -17.66
N LYS A 196 -6.89 13.35 -16.58
CA LYS A 196 -5.97 14.51 -16.66
C LYS A 196 -4.50 14.12 -16.68
N VAL A 197 -4.10 13.02 -16.04
CA VAL A 197 -2.71 12.54 -16.05
C VAL A 197 -2.38 11.93 -17.42
N GLU A 198 -3.24 11.05 -17.96
CA GLU A 198 -3.09 10.49 -19.29
C GLU A 198 -3.16 11.57 -20.37
N ALA A 199 -4.07 12.55 -20.28
CA ALA A 199 -4.11 13.65 -21.24
C ALA A 199 -2.89 14.59 -21.14
N ARG A 200 -2.14 14.60 -20.02
CA ARG A 200 -0.93 15.44 -19.85
C ARG A 200 0.34 14.68 -20.23
N LEU A 201 0.37 13.36 -20.06
CA LEU A 201 1.44 12.45 -20.50
C LEU A 201 1.32 12.11 -22.00
N ALA A 202 0.13 11.86 -22.53
CA ALA A 202 -0.08 11.66 -23.99
C ALA A 202 0.25 12.92 -24.81
N ARG A 203 0.09 14.12 -24.22
CA ARG A 203 0.57 15.39 -24.81
C ARG A 203 2.09 15.55 -24.76
N LYS A 204 2.78 14.77 -23.93
CA LYS A 204 4.23 14.60 -23.92
C LYS A 204 4.55 13.19 -24.45
N LYS A 205 4.24 12.91 -25.72
CA LYS A 205 4.95 11.84 -26.44
C LYS A 205 6.42 11.99 -26.10
N PHE A 206 7.00 10.95 -25.50
CA PHE A 206 8.39 10.90 -25.10
C PHE A 206 9.24 10.95 -26.38
N SER A 207 9.45 12.16 -26.89
CA SER A 207 10.37 12.44 -27.97
C SER A 207 11.75 12.37 -27.35
N ALA A 208 12.37 11.19 -27.41
CA ALA A 208 13.80 11.01 -27.27
C ALA A 208 14.53 11.83 -28.36
N ARG A 209 14.66 13.14 -28.14
CA ARG A 209 15.46 14.10 -28.92
C ARG A 209 15.36 15.47 -28.25
N ARG A 210 16.31 15.78 -27.38
CA ARG A 210 17.17 16.98 -27.45
C ARG A 210 17.96 17.13 -26.15
N THR A 211 19.24 16.85 -26.26
CA THR A 211 20.30 17.46 -25.48
C THR A 211 20.23 18.99 -25.53
N ALA A 212 20.70 19.61 -24.44
CA ALA A 212 21.22 20.97 -24.30
C ALA A 212 20.33 22.05 -23.65
N SER A 213 20.87 22.57 -22.55
CA SER A 213 20.89 23.96 -22.09
C SER A 213 20.18 24.22 -20.76
N LEU A 214 20.99 24.23 -19.71
CA LEU A 214 20.70 24.92 -18.45
C LEU A 214 20.70 26.42 -18.70
N ALA A 215 19.54 27.07 -18.57
CA ALA A 215 19.44 28.52 -18.46
C ALA A 215 18.63 28.89 -17.22
N ARG A 216 19.31 29.61 -16.33
CA ARG A 216 18.81 30.19 -15.09
C ARG A 216 17.66 31.16 -15.36
N SER A 217 16.66 31.19 -14.49
CA SER A 217 15.87 32.41 -14.28
C SER A 217 15.37 32.52 -12.84
N SER A 218 15.47 33.75 -12.37
CA SER A 218 15.31 34.26 -11.01
C SER A 218 13.85 34.37 -10.60
N TRP A 219 13.51 33.98 -9.37
CA TRP A 219 12.19 34.21 -8.77
C TRP A 219 12.16 35.56 -8.06
N THR A 220 11.31 36.47 -8.54
CA THR A 220 10.99 37.72 -7.86
C THR A 220 9.75 37.53 -7.00
N VAL A 221 9.87 37.87 -5.71
CA VAL A 221 8.81 37.85 -4.70
C VAL A 221 7.92 39.08 -4.85
N GLY A 222 6.59 38.91 -4.90
CA GLY A 222 5.67 40.04 -4.96
C GLY A 222 4.18 39.71 -4.84
N LYS A 223 3.69 39.76 -3.59
CA LYS A 223 2.34 40.19 -3.12
C LYS A 223 1.09 39.84 -3.94
N LEU A 224 0.10 39.23 -3.26
CA LEU A 224 -1.17 39.92 -3.02
C LEU A 224 -1.90 39.38 -1.77
N LEU A 225 -2.17 40.28 -0.82
CA LEU A 225 -3.09 40.10 0.31
C LEU A 225 -4.52 40.36 -0.18
N GLY A 226 -5.46 39.50 0.20
CA GLY A 226 -6.89 39.69 0.01
C GLY A 226 -7.67 38.93 1.09
N LEU A 227 -8.07 39.65 2.15
CA LEU A 227 -8.93 39.15 3.23
C LEU A 227 -10.35 38.89 2.74
N SER A 228 -10.94 37.73 3.07
CA SER A 228 -12.40 37.63 3.26
C SER A 228 -12.81 36.42 4.12
N ARG A 229 -13.41 36.75 5.28
CA ARG A 229 -14.41 36.04 6.10
C ARG A 229 -14.25 34.53 6.35
N ARG A 230 -13.79 34.20 7.58
CA ARG A 230 -14.09 32.94 8.27
C ARG A 230 -15.61 32.80 8.47
N ARG A 231 -16.20 31.77 7.86
CA ARG A 231 -17.51 31.23 8.23
C ARG A 231 -17.25 29.94 9.00
N GLY A 232 -17.67 29.88 10.25
CA GLY A 232 -17.62 28.66 11.06
C GLY A 232 -18.41 27.56 10.36
N ARG A 233 -17.78 26.40 10.17
CA ARG A 233 -18.45 25.20 9.69
C ARG A 233 -18.76 24.35 10.93
N GLY A 234 -20.05 24.17 11.18
CA GLY A 234 -20.56 23.38 12.27
C GLY A 234 -20.12 21.92 12.17
N ARG A 235 -20.28 21.20 13.28
CA ARG A 235 -20.27 19.74 13.34
C ARG A 235 -21.17 19.18 12.24
N GLU A 236 -20.58 18.72 11.14
CA GLU A 236 -21.23 17.82 10.20
C GLU A 236 -21.01 16.40 10.72
N SER A 237 -22.11 15.67 10.83
CA SER A 237 -22.22 14.30 11.29
C SER A 237 -21.36 13.34 10.47
N VAL A 238 -20.87 12.31 11.15
CA VAL A 238 -20.15 11.15 10.60
C VAL A 238 -21.03 10.43 9.57
N SER A 239 -20.90 10.77 8.29
CA SER A 239 -21.46 10.00 7.17
C SER A 239 -20.78 10.36 5.84
N ALA A 240 -19.46 10.32 5.80
CA ALA A 240 -18.75 10.08 4.55
C ALA A 240 -18.44 8.59 4.50
N LEU A 241 -19.43 7.78 4.11
CA LEU A 241 -19.11 6.43 3.63
C LEU A 241 -18.18 6.66 2.45
N ALA A 242 -16.94 6.19 2.56
CA ALA A 242 -16.10 5.98 1.39
C ALA A 242 -16.94 5.18 0.38
N ASN A 243 -16.98 5.62 -0.88
CA ASN A 243 -17.74 4.93 -1.91
C ASN A 243 -17.04 3.59 -2.21
N CYS A 244 -17.34 2.59 -1.40
CA CYS A 244 -16.91 1.22 -1.57
C CYS A 244 -17.62 0.57 -2.75
N ALA A 245 -16.85 -0.11 -3.60
CA ALA A 245 -17.39 -1.04 -4.59
C ALA A 245 -17.90 -2.34 -3.94
N ILE A 246 -17.38 -2.69 -2.75
CA ILE A 246 -17.86 -3.82 -1.94
C ILE A 246 -18.84 -3.40 -0.83
N VAL A 247 -19.59 -4.37 -0.32
CA VAL A 247 -20.51 -4.16 0.80
C VAL A 247 -19.89 -4.72 2.08
N CYS A 248 -19.51 -3.84 3.00
CA CYS A 248 -18.97 -4.22 4.30
C CYS A 248 -19.98 -3.96 5.42
N THR A 249 -20.14 -4.93 6.32
CA THR A 249 -20.92 -4.77 7.54
C THR A 249 -19.99 -4.41 8.69
N GLN A 250 -20.46 -3.50 9.54
CA GLN A 250 -19.76 -3.16 10.76
C GLN A 250 -19.79 -4.36 11.72
N PRO A 251 -18.73 -4.58 12.50
CA PRO A 251 -18.73 -5.63 13.52
C PRO A 251 -19.88 -5.44 14.52
N SER A 252 -20.33 -6.54 15.11
CA SER A 252 -21.28 -6.48 16.23
C SER A 252 -20.64 -5.69 17.37
N PRO A 253 -21.38 -4.83 18.10
CA PRO A 253 -20.87 -4.17 19.31
C PRO A 253 -20.31 -5.13 20.36
N ASP A 254 -20.76 -6.40 20.36
CA ASP A 254 -20.30 -7.46 21.27
C ASP A 254 -19.04 -8.19 20.77
N ASP A 255 -18.53 -7.86 19.58
CA ASP A 255 -17.28 -8.43 19.07
C ASP A 255 -16.08 -7.81 19.79
N LEU A 256 -15.57 -8.51 20.80
CA LEU A 256 -14.49 -8.02 21.66
C LEU A 256 -13.15 -7.83 20.93
N LEU A 257 -12.94 -8.44 19.76
CA LEU A 257 -11.74 -8.18 18.96
C LEU A 257 -11.84 -6.82 18.26
N SER A 258 -13.02 -6.46 17.77
CA SER A 258 -13.23 -5.22 17.02
C SER A 258 -13.61 -4.03 17.94
N HIS A 259 -14.25 -4.35 19.06
CA HIS A 259 -14.63 -3.45 20.15
C HIS A 259 -14.06 -3.95 21.48
N PRO A 260 -12.74 -3.81 21.71
CA PRO A 260 -12.14 -4.24 22.96
C PRO A 260 -12.72 -3.47 24.15
N PRO A 261 -12.71 -4.04 25.37
CA PRO A 261 -13.19 -3.37 26.59
C PRO A 261 -12.53 -2.01 26.85
N TYR A 262 -11.33 -1.81 26.31
CA TYR A 262 -10.64 -0.52 26.28
C TYR A 262 -10.43 -0.07 24.83
N ALA A 263 -11.21 0.92 24.40
CA ALA A 263 -11.04 1.54 23.09
C ALA A 263 -9.85 2.50 23.11
N ILE A 264 -8.80 2.18 22.35
CA ILE A 264 -7.65 3.07 22.16
C ILE A 264 -8.11 4.38 21.48
N ASN A 265 -7.29 5.43 21.56
CA ASN A 265 -7.60 6.71 20.91
C ASN A 265 -7.35 6.68 19.38
N ASN A 266 -7.88 5.67 18.69
CA ASN A 266 -7.73 5.51 17.24
C ASN A 266 -8.34 6.72 16.53
N GLN A 267 -7.58 7.33 15.62
CA GLN A 267 -7.98 8.52 14.84
C GLN A 267 -8.51 9.69 15.70
N HIS A 268 -8.06 9.82 16.95
CA HIS A 268 -8.54 10.81 17.92
C HIS A 268 -10.06 10.77 18.19
N ALA A 269 -10.71 9.66 17.85
CA ALA A 269 -12.16 9.51 17.89
C ALA A 269 -12.62 8.16 18.45
N HIS A 270 -11.70 7.34 18.97
CA HIS A 270 -11.98 5.99 19.46
C HIS A 270 -12.72 5.12 18.42
N LEU A 271 -12.30 5.23 17.16
CA LEU A 271 -12.85 4.40 16.08
C LEU A 271 -12.53 2.91 16.34
N PRO A 272 -13.34 1.97 15.81
CA PRO A 272 -13.06 0.53 15.88
C PRO A 272 -11.66 0.21 15.38
N LEU A 273 -11.07 -0.90 15.86
CA LEU A 273 -9.71 -1.26 15.48
C LEU A 273 -9.58 -1.59 13.98
N GLY A 274 -10.60 -2.25 13.41
CA GLY A 274 -10.69 -2.57 11.98
C GLY A 274 -11.05 -1.39 11.07
N TRP A 275 -11.07 -0.15 11.61
CA TRP A 275 -11.46 1.01 10.81
C TRP A 275 -10.42 1.32 9.73
N ASN A 276 -10.81 1.17 8.46
CA ASN A 276 -9.96 1.33 7.27
C ASN A 276 -8.73 0.42 7.24
N THR A 277 -8.83 -0.78 7.82
CA THR A 277 -7.81 -1.83 7.80
C THR A 277 -8.47 -3.21 7.74
N LEU A 278 -7.70 -4.27 7.93
CA LEU A 278 -8.16 -5.64 8.02
C LEU A 278 -9.01 -5.83 9.29
N ALA A 279 -10.00 -6.72 9.22
CA ALA A 279 -10.83 -7.05 10.36
C ALA A 279 -9.95 -7.64 11.49
N PRO A 280 -10.02 -7.15 12.75
CA PRO A 280 -9.19 -7.67 13.84
C PRO A 280 -9.40 -9.16 14.12
N SER A 281 -10.52 -9.70 13.66
CA SER A 281 -10.86 -11.11 13.78
C SER A 281 -10.43 -11.98 12.61
N ALA A 282 -9.79 -11.39 11.60
CA ALA A 282 -9.12 -12.13 10.56
C ALA A 282 -7.98 -12.97 11.15
N LEU A 283 -7.62 -14.02 10.42
CA LEU A 283 -6.67 -15.04 10.85
C LEU A 283 -5.53 -15.14 9.86
N HIS A 284 -4.33 -15.03 10.41
CA HIS A 284 -3.07 -15.38 9.79
C HIS A 284 -2.76 -16.86 9.98
N TRP A 285 -1.65 -17.29 9.39
CA TRP A 285 -1.06 -18.60 9.53
C TRP A 285 -0.83 -18.96 10.99
N GLY A 286 -1.02 -20.24 11.31
CA GLY A 286 -0.95 -20.72 12.69
C GLY A 286 -2.12 -20.28 13.59
N GLY A 287 -3.14 -19.61 13.05
CA GLY A 287 -4.31 -19.17 13.81
C GLY A 287 -4.07 -17.89 14.61
N VAL A 288 -3.01 -17.13 14.28
CA VAL A 288 -2.75 -15.81 14.86
C VAL A 288 -3.83 -14.85 14.39
N THR A 289 -4.41 -14.08 15.30
CA THR A 289 -5.43 -13.09 14.95
C THR A 289 -4.80 -11.81 14.43
N GLU A 290 -5.48 -11.13 13.50
CA GLU A 290 -5.09 -9.78 13.06
C GLU A 290 -5.06 -8.79 14.24
N TYR A 291 -5.90 -8.99 15.26
CA TYR A 291 -5.85 -8.22 16.50
C TYR A 291 -4.46 -8.21 17.15
N ASP A 292 -3.76 -9.35 17.13
CA ASP A 292 -2.39 -9.48 17.66
C ASP A 292 -1.31 -9.15 16.61
N ALA A 293 -1.59 -9.39 15.32
CA ALA A 293 -0.62 -9.30 14.23
C ALA A 293 -0.60 -7.98 13.46
N HIS A 294 -1.62 -7.12 13.59
CA HIS A 294 -1.83 -5.92 12.75
C HIS A 294 -0.57 -5.06 12.60
N ASN A 295 0.03 -4.66 13.73
CA ASN A 295 1.22 -3.79 13.73
C ASN A 295 2.50 -4.49 13.21
N LEU A 296 2.42 -5.77 12.87
CA LEU A 296 3.51 -6.54 12.26
C LEU A 296 3.33 -6.71 10.75
N TYR A 297 2.19 -6.35 10.16
CA TYR A 297 1.89 -6.65 8.75
C TYR A 297 2.95 -6.07 7.79
N GLY A 298 3.11 -4.75 7.75
CA GLY A 298 4.13 -4.12 6.90
C GLY A 298 5.57 -4.54 7.25
N LEU A 299 5.86 -4.85 8.53
CA LEU A 299 7.17 -5.40 8.93
C LEU A 299 7.38 -6.83 8.40
N SER A 300 6.32 -7.63 8.35
CA SER A 300 6.36 -8.99 7.83
C SER A 300 6.52 -9.00 6.30
N GLU A 301 5.86 -8.08 5.60
CA GLU A 301 6.09 -7.84 4.16
C GLU A 301 7.52 -7.40 3.89
N ALA A 302 8.05 -6.43 4.63
CA ALA A 302 9.40 -5.87 4.41
C ALA A 302 10.55 -6.91 4.55
N LYS A 303 10.27 -8.10 5.09
CA LYS A 303 11.24 -9.19 5.23
C LYS A 303 11.22 -10.17 4.05
N VAL A 304 10.20 -10.09 3.20
CA VAL A 304 9.97 -10.98 2.06
C VAL A 304 10.68 -10.45 0.81
#